data_AF-A0AAW1RXA3-F1
#
_entry.id   AF-A0AAW1RXA3-F1
#
_cell.length_a   1.000
_cell.length_b   1.000
_cell.length_c   1.000
_cell.angle_alpha   90.00
_cell.angle_beta   90.00
_cell.angle_gamma   90.00
#
_symmetry.space_group_name_H-M   'P 1'
#
loop_
_entity.id
_entity.type
_entity.pdbx_description
1 polymer ?
#
loop_
_entity_poly.entity_id
_entity_poly.type
_entity_poly.pdbx_seq_one_letter_code
_entity_poly.pdbx_strand_id
1 'polypeptide(L)'
;MATLRHVLLLQRDVPRAARFYSEGLGLPVAVLTERWAELHAGSTSLALKAVDGEAYASTGYSPFLAFTVGELQATVQRLLALGATLDGPIKYSPGGKVAALRAPDGQMLSLFEPDGPDAG
;
A
#
# COMPACT_ATOMS: atom_id res chain seq x y z
N MET A 1 20.26 11.71 15.33
CA MET A 1 18.82 11.40 15.43
C MET A 1 18.54 10.16 14.62
N ALA A 2 17.54 9.36 14.99
CA ALA A 2 17.15 8.16 14.23
C ALA A 2 16.16 8.52 13.10
N THR A 3 16.21 7.79 11.99
CA THR A 3 15.29 7.92 10.84
C THR A 3 14.65 6.56 10.55
N LEU A 4 13.36 6.54 10.20
CA LEU A 4 12.70 5.31 9.78
C LEU A 4 13.19 4.91 8.39
N ARG A 5 13.96 3.82 8.30
CA ARG A 5 14.55 3.38 7.02
C ARG A 5 13.53 2.69 6.11
N HIS A 6 12.76 1.75 6.64
CA HIS A 6 11.72 1.04 5.90
C HIS A 6 10.66 0.46 6.83
N VAL A 7 9.49 0.20 6.27
CA VAL A 7 8.46 -0.67 6.85
C VAL A 7 8.55 -2.02 6.15
N LEU A 8 8.71 -3.10 6.91
CA LEU A 8 8.78 -4.46 6.37
C LEU A 8 7.40 -5.11 6.33
N LEU A 9 7.00 -5.58 5.16
CA LEU A 9 5.80 -6.40 4.96
C LEU A 9 6.22 -7.81 4.55
N LEU A 10 5.70 -8.80 5.27
CA LEU A 10 5.88 -10.20 4.91
C LEU A 10 4.88 -10.58 3.82
N GLN A 11 5.35 -11.22 2.77
CA GLN A 11 4.58 -11.53 1.56
C GLN A 11 4.73 -13.01 1.22
N ARG A 12 3.68 -13.59 0.63
CA ARG A 12 3.72 -14.95 0.08
C ARG A 12 4.40 -14.97 -1.29
N ASP A 13 4.21 -13.90 -2.05
CA ASP A 13 4.72 -13.73 -3.41
C ASP A 13 5.22 -12.28 -3.56
N VAL A 14 6.55 -12.11 -3.48
CA VAL A 14 7.18 -10.78 -3.53
C VAL A 14 7.00 -10.12 -4.89
N PRO A 15 7.23 -10.78 -6.05
CA PRO A 15 6.95 -10.18 -7.36
C PRO A 15 5.51 -9.70 -7.51
N ARG A 16 4.53 -10.50 -7.07
CA ARG A 16 3.11 -10.10 -7.11
C ARG A 16 2.81 -8.91 -6.21
N ALA A 17 3.35 -8.91 -4.98
CA ALA A 17 3.17 -7.80 -4.06
C ALA A 17 3.85 -6.52 -4.58
N ALA A 18 5.07 -6.63 -5.12
CA ALA A 18 5.79 -5.51 -5.72
C ALA A 18 4.98 -4.89 -6.86
N ARG A 19 4.41 -5.72 -7.76
CA ARG A 19 3.50 -5.28 -8.82
C ARG A 19 2.27 -4.55 -8.27
N PHE A 20 1.67 -5.07 -7.21
CA PHE A 20 0.51 -4.43 -6.57
C PHE A 20 0.82 -3.02 -6.09
N TYR A 21 1.94 -2.83 -5.37
CA TYR A 21 2.33 -1.53 -4.85
C TYR A 21 2.88 -0.59 -5.94
N SER A 22 3.56 -1.11 -6.97
CA SER A 22 4.11 -0.27 -8.05
C SER A 22 3.04 0.15 -9.06
N GLU A 23 2.27 -0.78 -9.63
CA GLU A 23 1.24 -0.47 -10.64
C GLU A 23 -0.01 0.14 -10.00
N GLY A 24 -0.35 -0.29 -8.78
CA GLY A 24 -1.54 0.15 -8.07
C GLY A 24 -1.38 1.54 -7.44
N LEU A 25 -0.29 1.76 -6.69
CA LEU A 25 -0.04 3.02 -5.99
C LEU A 25 0.97 3.93 -6.70
N GLY A 26 1.64 3.46 -7.75
CA GLY A 26 2.67 4.23 -8.45
C GLY A 26 4.02 4.28 -7.73
N LEU A 27 4.28 3.40 -6.75
CA LEU A 27 5.54 3.42 -6.00
C LEU A 27 6.70 2.93 -6.88
N PRO A 28 7.79 3.70 -7.02
CA PRO A 28 8.96 3.27 -7.79
C PRO A 28 9.63 2.06 -7.14
N VAL A 29 9.93 1.04 -7.94
CA VAL A 29 10.67 -0.15 -7.50
C VAL A 29 12.17 0.16 -7.54
N ALA A 30 12.83 0.07 -6.38
CA ALA A 30 14.27 0.24 -6.25
C ALA A 30 15.02 -1.08 -6.44
N VAL A 31 14.48 -2.16 -5.84
CA VAL A 31 15.03 -3.51 -5.89
C VAL A 31 13.87 -4.48 -6.08
N LEU A 32 14.06 -5.50 -6.92
CA LEU A 32 13.13 -6.62 -7.05
C LEU A 32 13.89 -7.92 -7.30
N THR A 33 13.59 -8.91 -6.47
CA THR A 33 14.01 -10.31 -6.58
C THR A 33 12.85 -11.21 -6.20
N GLU A 34 13.00 -12.52 -6.37
CA GLU A 34 12.00 -13.50 -5.94
C GLU A 34 11.67 -13.45 -4.43
N ARG A 35 12.62 -12.99 -3.59
CA ARG A 35 12.48 -13.06 -2.12
C ARG A 35 12.51 -11.71 -1.41
N TRP A 36 12.84 -10.65 -2.12
CA TRP A 36 12.99 -9.30 -1.58
C TRP A 36 12.64 -8.24 -2.60
N ALA A 37 11.93 -7.21 -2.18
CA ALA A 37 11.75 -5.99 -2.95
C ALA A 37 11.79 -4.75 -2.05
N GLU A 38 12.22 -3.63 -2.60
CA GLU A 38 12.13 -2.31 -1.98
C GLU A 38 11.44 -1.34 -2.92
N LEU A 39 10.42 -0.65 -2.43
CA LEU A 39 9.70 0.38 -3.16
C LEU A 39 9.80 1.72 -2.42
N HIS A 40 10.04 2.80 -3.16
CA HIS A 40 10.15 4.14 -2.58
C HIS A 40 8.78 4.71 -2.22
N ALA A 41 8.66 5.21 -0.98
CA ALA A 41 7.46 5.85 -0.45
C ALA A 41 7.85 7.18 0.21
N GLY A 42 8.25 8.16 -0.61
CA GLY A 42 8.80 9.43 -0.13
C GLY A 42 10.18 9.25 0.52
N SER A 43 10.33 9.70 1.77
CA SER A 43 11.60 9.60 2.52
C SER A 43 11.85 8.23 3.17
N THR A 44 10.91 7.29 3.04
CA THR A 44 11.01 5.91 3.54
C THR A 44 10.79 4.91 2.40
N SER A 45 10.91 3.62 2.69
CA SER A 45 10.65 2.55 1.72
C SER A 45 9.72 1.49 2.29
N LEU A 46 8.95 0.85 1.42
CA LEU A 46 8.29 -0.42 1.71
C LEU A 46 9.23 -1.54 1.32
N ALA A 47 9.66 -2.31 2.32
CA ALA A 47 10.41 -3.54 2.10
C ALA A 47 9.43 -4.72 2.09
N LEU A 48 9.55 -5.58 1.08
CA LEU A 48 8.75 -6.78 0.93
C LEU A 48 9.67 -8.00 1.08
N LYS A 49 9.30 -8.96 1.92
CA LYS A 49 10.10 -10.17 2.14
C LYS A 49 9.25 -11.42 2.02
N ALA A 50 9.73 -12.38 1.22
CA ALA A 50 9.08 -13.67 1.07
C ALA A 50 9.19 -14.47 2.37
N VAL A 51 8.05 -14.96 2.86
CA VAL A 51 7.94 -15.94 3.94
C VAL A 51 6.90 -17.00 3.56
N ASP A 52 7.01 -18.19 4.13
CA ASP A 52 6.16 -19.31 3.73
C ASP A 52 4.80 -19.26 4.44
N GLY A 53 4.80 -19.32 5.78
CA GLY A 53 3.58 -19.43 6.59
C GLY A 53 3.30 -18.23 7.49
N GLU A 54 4.32 -17.50 7.90
CA GLU A 54 4.24 -16.40 8.87
C GLU A 54 3.47 -15.19 8.32
N ALA A 55 3.35 -15.06 6.99
CA ALA A 55 2.62 -13.97 6.35
C ALA A 55 1.17 -13.89 6.88
N TYR A 56 0.49 -15.03 7.04
CA TYR A 56 -0.91 -15.08 7.50
C TYR A 56 -1.09 -14.57 8.93
N ALA A 57 -0.11 -14.78 9.80
CA ALA A 57 -0.15 -14.30 11.19
C ALA A 57 0.28 -12.83 11.31
N SER A 58 0.92 -12.27 10.27
CA SER A 58 1.44 -10.90 10.28
C SER A 58 0.42 -9.85 9.84
N THR A 59 -0.76 -10.27 9.37
CA THR A 59 -1.78 -9.35 8.86
C THR A 59 -2.99 -9.30 9.78
N GLY A 60 -3.33 -8.09 10.22
CA GLY A 60 -4.52 -7.79 11.02
C GLY A 60 -5.14 -6.47 10.57
N TYR A 61 -5.51 -5.62 11.53
CA TYR A 61 -5.86 -4.21 11.25
C TYR A 61 -4.66 -3.26 11.34
N SER A 62 -3.51 -3.75 11.84
CA SER A 62 -2.27 -2.99 11.96
C SER A 62 -1.10 -3.82 11.40
N PRO A 63 -0.12 -3.20 10.72
CA PRO A 63 -0.05 -1.76 10.39
C PRO A 63 -1.12 -1.36 9.36
N PHE A 64 -1.55 -0.10 9.44
CA PHE A 64 -2.44 0.55 8.47
C PHE A 64 -1.60 1.57 7.69
N LEU A 65 -1.26 1.26 6.44
CA LEU A 65 -0.38 2.09 5.62
C LEU A 65 -1.21 3.18 4.93
N ALA A 66 -0.98 4.44 5.28
CA ALA A 66 -1.73 5.57 4.73
C ALA A 66 -0.97 6.25 3.59
N PHE A 67 -1.66 6.49 2.47
CA PHE A 67 -1.14 7.15 1.28
C PHE A 67 -2.06 8.30 0.86
N THR A 68 -1.45 9.43 0.52
CA THR A 68 -2.15 10.50 -0.20
C THR A 68 -2.09 10.22 -1.70
N VAL A 69 -3.22 10.35 -2.39
CA VAL A 69 -3.35 10.08 -3.83
C VAL A 69 -4.12 11.21 -4.50
N GLY A 70 -3.82 11.50 -5.78
CA GLY A 70 -4.51 12.55 -6.53
C GLY A 70 -5.87 12.14 -7.10
N GLU A 71 -6.09 10.84 -7.37
CA GLU A 71 -7.33 10.30 -7.95
C GLU A 71 -7.73 8.99 -7.23
N LEU A 72 -8.48 9.10 -6.14
CA LEU A 72 -8.92 8.03 -5.24
C LEU A 72 -9.70 6.97 -6.00
N GLN A 73 -10.70 7.38 -6.79
CA GLN A 73 -11.59 6.42 -7.46
C GLN A 73 -10.82 5.57 -8.48
N ALA A 74 -9.96 6.21 -9.28
CA ALA A 74 -9.11 5.52 -10.23
C ALA A 74 -8.08 4.62 -9.52
N THR A 75 -7.51 5.08 -8.40
CA THR A 75 -6.56 4.28 -7.62
C THR A 75 -7.22 3.07 -6.96
N VAL A 76 -8.41 3.24 -6.37
CA VAL A 76 -9.22 2.13 -5.85
C VAL A 76 -9.50 1.11 -6.95
N GLN A 77 -9.94 1.54 -8.14
CA GLN A 77 -10.22 0.63 -9.26
C GLN A 77 -8.97 -0.15 -9.69
N ARG A 78 -7.80 0.49 -9.79
CA ARG A 78 -6.53 -0.18 -10.10
C ARG A 78 -6.18 -1.23 -9.04
N LEU A 79 -6.29 -0.88 -7.75
CA LEU A 79 -5.94 -1.80 -6.66
C LEU A 79 -6.91 -2.99 -6.58
N LEU A 80 -8.21 -2.76 -6.81
CA LEU A 80 -9.20 -3.84 -6.88
C LEU A 80 -8.90 -4.79 -8.05
N ALA A 81 -8.52 -4.26 -9.22
CA ALA A 81 -8.10 -5.08 -10.37
C ALA A 81 -6.82 -5.90 -10.08
N LEU A 82 -5.97 -5.44 -9.16
CA LEU A 82 -4.77 -6.14 -8.71
C LEU A 82 -5.03 -7.08 -7.50
N GLY A 83 -6.27 -7.21 -7.06
CA GLY A 83 -6.71 -8.18 -6.05
C GLY A 83 -6.86 -7.63 -4.63
N ALA A 84 -6.88 -6.30 -4.44
CA ALA A 84 -7.34 -5.74 -3.18
C ALA A 84 -8.85 -5.91 -2.99
N THR A 85 -9.31 -5.73 -1.75
CA THR A 85 -10.73 -5.60 -1.41
C THR A 85 -10.98 -4.28 -0.67
N LEU A 86 -12.16 -3.69 -0.85
CA LEU A 86 -12.59 -2.57 -0.02
C LEU A 86 -12.96 -3.06 1.38
N ASP A 87 -12.56 -2.29 2.39
CA ASP A 87 -12.93 -2.50 3.78
C ASP A 87 -13.94 -1.41 4.20
N GLY A 88 -15.19 -1.63 3.82
CA GLY A 88 -16.28 -0.67 3.99
C GLY A 88 -16.44 0.34 2.84
N PRO A 89 -17.38 1.30 2.97
CA PRO A 89 -17.64 2.29 1.94
C PRO A 89 -16.55 3.37 1.88
N ILE A 90 -16.39 3.99 0.71
CA ILE A 90 -15.63 5.24 0.57
C ILE A 90 -16.33 6.32 1.38
N LYS A 91 -15.57 7.02 2.23
CA LYS A 91 -16.06 8.11 3.07
C LYS A 91 -15.72 9.44 2.43
N TYR A 92 -16.68 10.34 2.44
CA TYR A 92 -16.56 11.72 1.97
C TYR A 92 -16.72 12.65 3.16
N SER A 93 -15.78 13.55 3.35
CA SER A 93 -15.77 14.50 4.47
C SER A 93 -15.31 15.87 3.98
N PRO A 94 -15.65 16.96 4.70
CA PRO A 94 -15.01 18.25 4.43
C PRO A 94 -13.48 18.10 4.55
N GLY A 95 -12.76 18.32 3.44
CA GLY A 95 -11.30 18.22 3.37
C GLY A 95 -10.77 17.03 2.57
N GLY A 96 -11.64 16.15 2.07
CA GLY A 96 -11.26 15.09 1.14
C GLY A 96 -12.06 13.81 1.30
N LYS A 97 -11.65 12.79 0.54
CA LYS A 97 -12.25 11.46 0.50
C LYS A 97 -11.26 10.38 0.92
N VAL A 98 -11.75 9.37 1.62
CA VAL A 98 -10.95 8.28 2.19
C VAL A 98 -11.52 6.93 1.79
N ALA A 99 -10.63 6.01 1.40
CA ALA A 99 -10.96 4.60 1.20
C ALA A 99 -10.03 3.71 2.04
N ALA A 100 -10.60 2.73 2.74
CA ALA A 100 -9.86 1.66 3.38
C ALA A 100 -9.87 0.43 2.46
N LEU A 101 -8.70 -0.18 2.25
CA LEU A 101 -8.55 -1.38 1.45
C LEU A 101 -7.70 -2.41 2.17
N ARG A 102 -7.91 -3.68 1.83
CA ARG A 102 -7.02 -4.78 2.18
C ARG A 102 -6.27 -5.22 0.93
N ALA A 103 -4.94 -5.21 0.98
CA ALA A 103 -4.07 -5.73 -0.06
C ALA A 103 -4.25 -7.25 -0.24
N PRO A 104 -3.78 -7.87 -1.35
CA PRO A 104 -3.99 -9.29 -1.62
C PRO A 104 -3.52 -10.23 -0.50
N ASP A 105 -2.47 -9.85 0.21
CA ASP A 105 -1.90 -10.61 1.33
C ASP A 105 -2.42 -10.19 2.71
N GLY A 106 -3.36 -9.25 2.77
CA GLY A 106 -4.08 -8.91 4.00
C GLY A 106 -3.65 -7.60 4.66
N GLN A 107 -2.60 -6.93 4.19
CA GLN A 107 -2.16 -5.64 4.77
C GLN A 107 -3.19 -4.54 4.51
N MET A 108 -3.38 -3.67 5.50
CA MET A 108 -4.37 -2.59 5.44
C MET A 108 -3.78 -1.33 4.81
N LEU A 109 -4.52 -0.72 3.87
CA LEU A 109 -4.19 0.53 3.19
C LEU A 109 -5.26 1.58 3.38
N SER A 110 -4.88 2.79 3.79
CA SER A 110 -5.75 3.96 3.79
C SER A 110 -5.34 4.86 2.63
N LEU A 111 -6.27 5.15 1.73
CA LEU A 111 -6.05 6.12 0.66
C LEU A 111 -6.81 7.39 1.00
N PHE A 112 -6.13 8.51 0.94
CA PHE A 112 -6.70 9.84 1.14
C PHE A 112 -6.48 10.68 -0.11
N GLU A 113 -7.53 11.29 -0.64
CA GLU A 113 -7.42 12.37 -1.62
C GLU A 113 -7.94 13.67 -0.98
N PRO A 114 -7.12 14.72 -0.87
CA PRO A 114 -7.53 16.01 -0.33
C PRO A 114 -8.43 16.76 -1.32
N ASP A 115 -9.32 17.59 -0.79
CA ASP A 115 -10.10 18.53 -1.61
C ASP A 115 -9.20 19.72 -2.01
N GLY A 116 -8.86 19.86 -3.29
CA GLY A 116 -8.11 21.01 -3.82
C GLY A 116 -6.60 20.78 -4.01
N PRO A 117 -5.83 21.81 -4.43
CA PRO A 117 -4.46 21.68 -4.93
C PRO A 117 -3.39 21.54 -3.84
N ASP A 118 -3.66 20.77 -2.79
CA ASP A 118 -2.63 20.32 -1.84
C ASP A 118 -2.26 18.86 -2.13
N ALA A 119 -1.77 18.63 -3.36
CA ALA A 119 -0.96 17.45 -3.66
C ALA A 119 0.50 17.87 -3.50
N GLY A 120 1.07 17.60 -2.32
CA GLY A 120 2.49 17.85 -2.01
C GLY A 120 3.46 17.11 -2.93
#